data_AF-F5ANI6-F1
#
_entry.id   AF-F5ANI6-F1
#
_cell.length_a   1.000
_cell.length_b   1.000
_cell.length_c   1.000
_cell.angle_alpha   90.00
_cell.angle_beta   90.00
_cell.angle_gamma   90.00
#
_symmetry.space_group_name_H-M   'P 1'
#
loop_
_entity.id
_entity.type
_entity.pdbx_description
1 polymer ?
#
loop_
_entity_poly.entity_id
_entity_poly.type
_entity_poly.pdbx_seq_one_letter_code
_entity_poly.pdbx_strand_id
1 'polypeptide(L)'
;MCKFSVLFLYSAVMAVNIWSASCISEEDKAAIITAIAPLAQNCGSECGLDNDDFEKYKEDGSDMDPCFKACLMTQMGVLDKEGKYDGKGLHKAMEEADYPGDKDDAQKFLDELDRCFDAKGDNSGSDEEAKMKRADVLFRCMQDMKEK
;
A
#
# COMPACT_ATOMS: atom_id res chain seq x y z
N MET A 1 -3.80 17.52 20.43
CA MET A 1 -5.09 16.98 19.94
C MET A 1 -5.12 16.80 18.43
N CYS A 2 -4.34 17.55 17.62
CA CYS A 2 -4.31 17.36 16.15
C CYS A 2 -3.76 16.00 15.68
N LYS A 3 -2.81 15.38 16.40
CA LYS A 3 -2.18 14.10 15.98
C LYS A 3 -3.19 12.93 15.88
N PHE A 4 -4.21 12.91 16.74
CA PHE A 4 -5.25 11.87 16.71
C PHE A 4 -6.17 12.04 15.50
N SER A 5 -6.67 13.26 15.23
CA SER A 5 -7.53 13.54 14.07
C SER A 5 -6.81 13.28 12.74
N VAL A 6 -5.51 13.58 12.66
CA VAL A 6 -4.68 13.32 11.48
C VAL A 6 -4.59 11.81 11.23
N LEU A 7 -4.17 11.00 12.23
CA LEU A 7 -4.10 9.53 12.10
C LEU A 7 -5.42 8.89 11.63
N PHE A 8 -6.57 9.43 12.03
CA PHE A 8 -7.89 8.97 11.59
C PHE A 8 -8.17 9.22 10.10
N LEU A 9 -7.62 10.27 9.50
CA LEU A 9 -7.79 10.56 8.07
C LEU A 9 -6.95 9.61 7.20
N TYR A 10 -5.69 9.38 7.57
CA TYR A 10 -4.82 8.43 6.88
C TYR A 10 -5.40 7.01 6.93
N SER A 11 -5.86 6.56 8.11
CA SER A 11 -6.47 5.24 8.24
C SER A 11 -7.80 5.12 7.49
N ALA A 12 -8.60 6.19 7.39
CA ALA A 12 -9.83 6.20 6.61
C ALA A 12 -9.58 6.11 5.10
N VAL A 13 -8.58 6.82 4.57
CA VAL A 13 -8.17 6.73 3.15
C VAL A 13 -7.68 5.32 2.81
N MET A 14 -6.87 4.73 3.70
CA MET A 14 -6.41 3.34 3.55
C MET A 14 -7.58 2.37 3.66
N ALA A 15 -8.53 2.59 4.57
CA ALA A 15 -9.72 1.76 4.71
C ALA A 15 -10.54 1.74 3.42
N VAL A 16 -10.90 2.90 2.85
CA VAL A 16 -11.60 2.97 1.56
C VAL A 16 -10.84 2.23 0.45
N ASN A 17 -9.51 2.23 0.52
CA ASN A 17 -8.65 1.58 -0.46
C ASN A 17 -8.25 0.13 -0.16
N ILE A 18 -8.54 -0.43 1.01
CA ILE A 18 -8.21 -1.82 1.39
C ILE A 18 -9.49 -2.65 1.59
N TRP A 19 -10.58 -2.01 2.00
CA TRP A 19 -11.83 -2.67 2.45
C TRP A 19 -12.49 -3.53 1.37
N SER A 20 -12.22 -3.28 0.09
CA SER A 20 -12.81 -4.04 -1.01
C SER A 20 -11.97 -5.22 -1.50
N ALA A 21 -10.83 -5.54 -0.88
CA ALA A 21 -10.15 -6.81 -1.13
C ALA A 21 -11.03 -7.97 -0.62
N SER A 22 -11.57 -8.79 -1.53
CA SER A 22 -12.44 -9.93 -1.24
C SER A 22 -11.68 -11.11 -0.60
N CYS A 23 -10.35 -11.09 -0.72
CA CYS A 23 -9.43 -12.16 -0.31
C CYS A 23 -8.86 -12.02 1.11
N ILE A 24 -9.26 -11.01 1.89
CA ILE A 24 -8.76 -10.79 3.27
C ILE A 24 -9.96 -10.57 4.21
N SER A 25 -9.91 -11.14 5.42
CA SER A 25 -10.98 -10.99 6.42
C SER A 25 -11.13 -9.54 6.91
N GLU A 26 -12.31 -9.17 7.40
CA GLU A 26 -12.58 -7.83 7.95
C GLU A 26 -11.72 -7.52 9.19
N GLU A 27 -11.40 -8.55 9.99
CA GLU A 27 -10.52 -8.43 11.15
C GLU A 27 -9.07 -8.15 10.74
N ASP A 28 -8.57 -8.88 9.74
CA ASP A 28 -7.23 -8.68 9.19
C ASP A 28 -7.10 -7.32 8.52
N LYS A 29 -8.14 -6.86 7.80
CA LYS A 29 -8.18 -5.49 7.23
C LYS A 29 -8.01 -4.43 8.31
N ALA A 30 -8.74 -4.54 9.42
CA ALA A 30 -8.64 -3.58 10.52
C ALA A 30 -7.25 -3.59 11.18
N ALA A 31 -6.66 -4.77 11.37
CA ALA A 31 -5.30 -4.92 11.89
C ALA A 31 -4.26 -4.30 10.95
N ILE A 32 -4.37 -4.55 9.64
CA ILE A 32 -3.52 -3.99 8.59
C ILE A 32 -3.61 -2.47 8.57
N ILE A 33 -4.83 -1.90 8.55
CA ILE A 33 -5.05 -0.45 8.57
C ILE A 33 -4.40 0.18 9.81
N THR A 34 -4.54 -0.46 10.97
CA THR A 34 -3.94 0.02 12.23
C THR A 34 -2.42 -0.01 12.18
N ALA A 35 -1.82 -1.07 11.62
CA ALA A 35 -0.38 -1.21 11.48
C ALA A 35 0.22 -0.19 10.47
N ILE A 36 -0.52 0.11 9.40
CA ILE A 36 -0.06 1.01 8.33
C ILE A 36 -0.28 2.50 8.69
N ALA A 37 -1.27 2.84 9.52
CA ALA A 37 -1.58 4.22 9.88
C ALA A 37 -0.37 5.10 10.29
N PRO A 38 0.57 4.66 11.15
CA PRO A 38 1.76 5.46 11.48
C PRO A 38 2.71 5.64 10.29
N LEU A 39 2.83 4.64 9.40
CA LEU A 39 3.65 4.71 8.19
C LEU A 39 3.05 5.72 7.21
N ALA A 40 1.74 5.65 7.01
CA ALA A 40 0.99 6.58 6.18
C ALA A 40 1.15 8.03 6.68
N GLN A 41 0.99 8.29 7.97
CA GLN A 41 1.19 9.63 8.52
C GLN A 41 2.62 10.16 8.25
N ASN A 42 3.63 9.30 8.42
CA ASN A 42 5.02 9.68 8.15
C ASN A 42 5.21 10.03 6.66
N CYS A 43 4.72 9.19 5.76
CA CYS A 43 4.81 9.40 4.31
C CYS A 43 4.08 10.66 3.83
N GLY A 44 2.90 10.96 4.37
CA GLY A 44 2.20 12.19 4.01
C GLY A 44 3.00 13.42 4.41
N SER A 45 3.60 13.40 5.61
CA SER A 45 4.47 14.47 6.08
C SER A 45 5.74 14.62 5.21
N GLU A 46 6.38 13.52 4.83
CA GLU A 46 7.58 13.52 3.97
C GLU A 46 7.29 14.04 2.57
N CYS A 47 6.12 13.73 2.02
CA CYS A 47 5.68 14.20 0.70
C CYS A 47 5.02 15.58 0.73
N GLY A 48 4.95 16.24 1.89
CA GLY A 48 4.39 17.59 2.04
C GLY A 48 2.87 17.65 1.89
N LEU A 49 2.16 16.53 2.09
CA LEU A 49 0.71 16.45 2.05
C LEU A 49 0.10 16.92 3.37
N ASP A 50 -1.02 17.62 3.28
CA ASP A 50 -1.81 18.03 4.44
C ASP A 50 -3.14 17.25 4.54
N ASN A 51 -3.92 17.56 5.57
CA ASN A 51 -5.18 16.87 5.81
C ASN A 51 -6.20 17.06 4.69
N ASP A 52 -6.20 18.23 4.02
CA ASP A 52 -7.16 18.55 2.97
C ASP A 52 -6.90 17.65 1.75
N ASP A 53 -5.64 17.25 1.51
CA ASP A 53 -5.30 16.30 0.45
C ASP A 53 -5.85 14.89 0.76
N PHE A 54 -5.75 14.42 2.01
CA PHE A 54 -6.34 13.13 2.41
C PHE A 54 -7.87 13.16 2.45
N GLU A 55 -8.47 14.29 2.79
CA GLU A 55 -9.92 14.47 2.70
C GLU A 55 -10.38 14.36 1.24
N LYS A 56 -9.66 14.95 0.28
CA LYS A 56 -9.96 14.77 -1.15
C LYS A 56 -9.86 13.31 -1.58
N TYR A 57 -8.75 12.62 -1.27
CA TYR A 57 -8.59 11.20 -1.61
C TYR A 57 -9.74 10.34 -1.10
N LYS A 58 -10.27 10.68 0.08
CA LYS A 58 -11.43 10.00 0.67
C LYS A 58 -12.75 10.34 -0.02
N GLU A 59 -12.99 11.62 -0.34
CA GLU A 59 -14.29 12.11 -0.82
C GLU A 59 -14.56 11.83 -2.29
N ASP A 60 -13.58 12.04 -3.17
CA ASP A 60 -13.76 11.90 -4.62
C ASP A 60 -13.05 10.68 -5.21
N GLY A 61 -12.31 9.93 -4.39
CA GLY A 61 -11.51 8.79 -4.83
C GLY A 61 -10.37 9.19 -5.76
N SER A 62 -9.93 10.45 -5.70
CA SER A 62 -8.78 10.95 -6.45
C SER A 62 -7.58 10.04 -6.22
N ASP A 63 -6.82 9.86 -7.29
CA ASP A 63 -5.61 9.07 -7.23
C ASP A 63 -4.64 9.71 -6.23
N MET A 64 -4.10 8.88 -5.34
CA MET A 64 -3.20 9.35 -4.30
C MET A 64 -1.92 9.92 -4.91
N ASP A 65 -1.27 10.82 -4.19
CA ASP A 65 -0.01 11.39 -4.63
C ASP A 65 1.05 10.28 -4.91
N PRO A 66 1.77 10.34 -6.04
CA PRO A 66 2.77 9.33 -6.39
C PRO A 66 3.92 9.20 -5.38
N CYS A 67 4.36 10.30 -4.75
CA CYS A 67 5.35 10.25 -3.67
C CYS A 67 4.79 9.48 -2.48
N PHE A 68 3.55 9.76 -2.09
CA PHE A 68 2.89 9.07 -0.98
C PHE A 68 2.78 7.57 -1.23
N LYS A 69 2.33 7.16 -2.42
CA LYS A 69 2.25 5.74 -2.82
C LYS A 69 3.63 5.07 -2.74
N ALA A 70 4.67 5.70 -3.30
CA ALA A 70 6.02 5.15 -3.30
C ALA A 70 6.62 5.03 -1.89
N CYS A 71 6.46 6.06 -1.07
CA CYS A 71 6.90 6.03 0.33
C CYS A 71 6.20 4.89 1.08
N LEU A 72 4.87 4.82 0.99
CA LEU A 72 4.09 3.84 1.74
C LEU A 72 4.45 2.40 1.34
N MET A 73 4.55 2.13 0.04
CA MET A 73 4.96 0.82 -0.49
C MET A 73 6.36 0.42 -0.03
N THR A 74 7.28 1.38 0.06
CA THR A 74 8.64 1.14 0.55
C THR A 74 8.64 0.84 2.05
N GLN A 75 7.88 1.60 2.83
CA GLN A 75 7.76 1.40 4.29
C GLN A 75 7.08 0.06 4.64
N MET A 76 6.14 -0.38 3.82
CA MET A 76 5.51 -1.70 3.94
C MET A 76 6.41 -2.85 3.46
N GLY A 77 7.56 -2.56 2.84
CA GLY A 77 8.48 -3.55 2.31
C GLY A 77 8.04 -4.20 1.00
N VAL A 78 7.01 -3.66 0.34
CA VAL A 78 6.59 -4.08 -1.01
C VAL A 78 7.62 -3.63 -2.04
N LEU A 79 8.12 -2.40 -1.88
CA LEU A 79 9.28 -1.91 -2.61
C LEU A 79 10.51 -1.95 -1.69
N ASP A 80 11.66 -2.28 -2.26
CA ASP A 80 12.93 -2.16 -1.57
C ASP A 80 13.38 -0.69 -1.42
N LYS A 81 14.52 -0.46 -0.78
CA LYS A 81 15.07 0.89 -0.58
C LYS A 81 15.48 1.60 -1.88
N GLU A 82 15.68 0.85 -2.96
CA GLU A 82 15.92 1.37 -4.31
C GLU A 82 14.59 1.58 -5.07
N GLY A 83 13.45 1.33 -4.42
CA GLY A 83 12.09 1.42 -4.94
C GLY A 83 11.72 0.28 -5.88
N LYS A 84 12.48 -0.82 -5.94
CA LYS A 84 12.23 -1.97 -6.82
C LYS A 84 11.31 -2.97 -6.15
N TYR A 85 10.51 -3.64 -6.96
CA TYR A 85 9.66 -4.72 -6.49
C TYR A 85 10.46 -6.02 -6.42
N ASP A 86 10.51 -6.64 -5.24
CA ASP A 86 11.10 -7.97 -5.01
C ASP A 86 10.03 -8.90 -4.41
N GLY A 87 9.19 -9.47 -5.28
CA GLY A 87 8.15 -10.42 -4.88
C GLY A 87 8.70 -11.59 -4.06
N LYS A 88 9.89 -12.11 -4.40
CA LYS A 88 10.52 -13.21 -3.65
C LYS A 88 10.90 -12.80 -2.23
N GLY A 89 11.51 -11.62 -2.10
CA GLY A 89 11.82 -11.04 -0.80
C GLY A 89 10.57 -10.82 0.04
N LEU A 90 9.49 -10.32 -0.58
CA LEU A 90 8.21 -10.08 0.06
C LEU A 90 7.53 -11.38 0.53
N HIS A 91 7.50 -12.42 -0.30
CA HIS A 91 6.99 -13.75 0.08
C HIS A 91 7.75 -14.32 1.27
N LYS A 92 9.09 -14.27 1.22
CA LYS A 92 9.93 -14.74 2.32
C LYS A 92 9.68 -13.96 3.61
N ALA A 93 9.54 -12.63 3.52
CA ALA A 93 9.22 -11.81 4.68
C ALA A 93 7.85 -12.16 5.27
N MET A 94 6.86 -12.50 4.44
CA MET A 94 5.53 -12.94 4.89
C MET A 94 5.57 -14.33 5.55
N GLU A 95 6.35 -15.27 5.01
CA GLU A 95 6.55 -16.59 5.61
C GLU A 95 7.20 -16.52 7.00
N GLU A 96 8.20 -15.64 7.14
CA GLU A 96 8.96 -15.40 8.37
C GLU A 96 8.22 -14.50 9.37
N ALA A 97 7.23 -13.71 8.92
CA ALA A 97 6.43 -12.85 9.77
C ALA A 97 5.51 -13.69 10.67
N ASP A 98 5.38 -13.23 11.92
CA ASP A 98 4.31 -13.67 12.83
C ASP A 98 3.00 -12.99 12.44
N TYR A 99 2.58 -13.20 11.19
CA TYR A 99 1.36 -12.63 10.63
C TYR A 99 0.16 -13.30 11.33
N PRO A 100 -0.70 -12.53 12.04
CA PRO A 100 -1.79 -13.08 12.84
C PRO A 100 -3.00 -13.52 12.00
N GLY A 101 -3.04 -13.16 10.71
CA GLY A 101 -4.14 -13.50 9.79
C GLY A 101 -3.94 -14.83 9.05
N ASP A 102 -4.86 -15.13 8.14
CA ASP A 102 -4.80 -16.35 7.33
C ASP A 102 -3.64 -16.28 6.31
N LYS A 103 -2.68 -17.21 6.47
CA LYS A 103 -1.49 -17.29 5.62
C LYS A 103 -1.80 -17.69 4.18
N ASP A 104 -2.87 -18.47 3.95
CA ASP A 104 -3.26 -18.87 2.59
C ASP A 104 -3.82 -17.66 1.82
N ASP A 105 -4.56 -16.80 2.50
CA ASP A 105 -5.11 -15.58 1.93
C ASP A 105 -4.02 -14.53 1.68
N ALA A 106 -3.07 -14.37 2.61
CA ALA A 106 -1.88 -13.56 2.39
C ALA A 106 -1.06 -14.07 1.18
N GLN A 107 -0.89 -15.39 1.04
CA GLN A 107 -0.16 -15.98 -0.08
C GLN A 107 -0.87 -15.72 -1.42
N LYS A 108 -2.20 -15.90 -1.50
CA LYS A 108 -2.97 -15.60 -2.72
C LYS A 108 -2.85 -14.14 -3.13
N PHE A 109 -2.88 -13.23 -2.15
CA PHE A 109 -2.70 -11.81 -2.41
C PHE A 109 -1.34 -11.52 -3.02
N LEU A 110 -0.27 -12.10 -2.47
CA LEU A 110 1.08 -11.92 -2.98
C LEU A 110 1.26 -12.53 -4.38
N ASP A 111 0.75 -13.74 -4.62
CA ASP A 111 0.79 -14.39 -5.94
C ASP A 111 0.09 -13.55 -7.02
N GLU A 112 -1.05 -12.95 -6.67
CA GLU A 112 -1.82 -12.10 -7.59
C GLU A 112 -1.14 -10.74 -7.81
N LEU A 113 -0.48 -10.20 -6.79
CA LEU A 113 0.33 -8.98 -6.91
C LEU A 113 1.53 -9.21 -7.84
N ASP A 114 2.26 -10.32 -7.65
CA ASP A 114 3.36 -10.76 -8.52
C ASP A 114 2.89 -10.87 -9.96
N ARG A 115 1.80 -11.61 -10.19
CA ARG A 115 1.23 -11.79 -11.53
C ARG A 115 0.86 -10.47 -12.19
N CYS A 116 0.28 -9.54 -11.44
CA CYS A 116 -0.10 -8.24 -11.97
C CYS A 116 1.11 -7.38 -12.29
N PHE A 117 2.13 -7.36 -11.41
CA PHE A 117 3.36 -6.63 -11.64
C PHE A 117 4.14 -7.20 -12.83
N ASP A 118 4.24 -8.52 -12.98
CA ASP A 118 4.89 -9.15 -14.15
C ASP A 118 4.22 -8.76 -15.47
N ALA A 119 2.91 -8.50 -15.44
CA ALA A 119 2.15 -8.11 -16.64
C ALA A 119 2.23 -6.62 -16.98
N LYS A 120 2.37 -5.74 -15.97
CA LYS A 120 2.19 -4.28 -16.12
C LYS A 120 3.37 -3.43 -15.64
N GLY A 121 4.23 -4.00 -14.80
CA GLY A 121 5.33 -3.35 -14.11
C GLY A 121 6.65 -3.41 -14.86
N ASP A 122 7.65 -2.72 -14.30
CA ASP A 122 9.02 -2.71 -14.78
C ASP A 122 9.96 -2.32 -13.63
N ASN A 123 11.03 -3.08 -13.42
CA ASN A 123 12.08 -2.82 -12.43
C ASN A 123 13.29 -2.06 -13.01
N SER A 124 13.22 -1.63 -14.27
CA SER A 124 14.26 -0.82 -14.90
C SER A 124 14.27 0.61 -14.35
N GLY A 125 15.45 1.23 -14.41
CA GLY A 125 15.66 2.58 -13.89
C GLY A 125 15.75 2.66 -12.35
N SER A 126 16.39 3.72 -11.86
CA SER A 126 16.58 3.96 -10.43
C SER A 126 16.31 5.41 -10.03
N ASP A 127 15.86 6.24 -10.97
CA ASP A 127 15.40 7.60 -10.68
C ASP A 127 14.04 7.59 -9.98
N GLU A 128 13.67 8.73 -9.41
CA GLU A 128 12.42 8.89 -8.65
C GLU A 128 11.17 8.67 -9.51
N GLU A 129 11.23 9.02 -10.80
CA GLU A 129 10.11 8.79 -11.72
C GLU A 129 9.82 7.29 -11.90
N ALA A 130 10.86 6.48 -12.10
CA ALA A 130 10.74 5.03 -12.22
C ALA A 130 10.20 4.39 -10.93
N LYS A 131 10.56 4.91 -9.76
CA LYS A 131 10.04 4.42 -8.47
C LYS A 131 8.56 4.76 -8.29
N MET A 132 8.18 6.01 -8.56
CA MET A 132 6.78 6.46 -8.49
C MET A 132 5.89 5.67 -9.44
N LYS A 133 6.35 5.42 -10.67
CA LYS A 133 5.63 4.61 -11.66
C LYS A 133 5.43 3.18 -11.19
N ARG A 134 6.46 2.55 -10.60
CA ARG A 134 6.35 1.21 -10.00
C ARG A 134 5.33 1.16 -8.87
N ALA A 135 5.39 2.12 -7.96
CA ALA A 135 4.43 2.23 -6.87
C ALA A 135 2.99 2.42 -7.39
N ASP A 136 2.79 3.24 -8.43
CA ASP A 136 1.49 3.41 -9.06
C ASP A 136 0.96 2.10 -9.66
N VAL A 137 1.80 1.37 -10.40
CA VAL A 137 1.42 0.06 -10.98
C VAL A 137 1.01 -0.92 -9.88
N LEU A 138 1.81 -1.07 -8.83
CA LEU A 138 1.50 -1.96 -7.71
C LEU A 138 0.22 -1.53 -6.99
N PHE A 139 0.00 -0.23 -6.82
CA PHE A 139 -1.20 0.27 -6.16
C PHE A 139 -2.44 -0.06 -6.99
N ARG A 140 -2.39 0.15 -8.31
CA ARG A 140 -3.45 -0.25 -9.24
C ARG A 140 -3.65 -1.76 -9.26
N CYS A 141 -2.58 -2.55 -9.18
CA CYS A 141 -2.69 -4.01 -9.04
C CYS A 141 -3.49 -4.39 -7.79
N MET A 142 -3.20 -3.77 -6.65
CA MET A 142 -3.99 -3.96 -5.42
C MET A 142 -5.43 -3.49 -5.56
N GLN A 143 -5.68 -2.45 -6.34
CA GLN A 143 -7.03 -1.99 -6.63
C GLN A 143 -7.81 -2.96 -7.54
N ASP A 144 -7.19 -3.50 -8.58
CA ASP A 144 -7.82 -4.46 -9.50
C ASP A 144 -8.17 -5.78 -8.78
N MET A 145 -7.42 -6.14 -7.74
CA MET A 145 -7.72 -7.29 -6.87
C MET A 145 -9.01 -7.10 -6.05
N LYS A 146 -9.54 -5.88 -5.95
CA LYS A 146 -10.82 -5.57 -5.28
C LYS A 146 -12.05 -5.96 -6.09
N GLU A 147 -11.93 -6.05 -7.42
CA GLU A 147 -13.07 -6.22 -8.33
C GLU A 147 -13.31 -7.68 -8.75
N LYS A 148 -12.52 -8.62 -8.25
CA LYS A 148 -12.64 -10.06 -8.52
C LYS A 148 -13.06 -10.84 -7.28
#